data_AF-A0A0G1TMF1-F1
#
_entry.id   AF-A0A0G1TMF1-F1
#
_cell.length_a   1.000
_cell.length_b   1.000
_cell.length_c   1.000
_cell.angle_alpha   90.00
_cell.angle_beta   90.00
_cell.angle_gamma   90.00
#
_symmetry.space_group_name_H-M   'P 1'
#
loop_
_entity.id
_entity.type
_entity.pdbx_description
1 polymer ?
#
loop_
_entity_poly.entity_id
_entity_poly.type
_entity_poly.pdbx_seq_one_letter_code
_entity_poly.pdbx_strand_id
1 'polypeptide(L)'
;MDTIVSEIKRAVAFYQEKNKDEKVEVLLLSGGTARLPGMVVYLAQAVGIEIQLGNPWVGLRRDERFAVLDAEGPVFCVAVGLALR
;
A
#
# COMPACT_ATOMS: atom_id res chain seq x y z
N MET A 1 15.75 9.37 -0.88
CA MET A 1 14.73 8.30 -0.75
C MET A 1 15.02 7.38 0.43
N ASP A 2 16.27 7.35 0.89
CA ASP A 2 16.74 6.56 2.04
C ASP A 2 16.01 6.89 3.34
N THR A 3 15.63 8.15 3.57
CA THR A 3 14.83 8.55 4.73
C THR A 3 13.47 7.85 4.78
N ILE A 4 12.81 7.66 3.62
CA ILE A 4 11.53 6.95 3.57
C ILE A 4 11.74 5.47 3.88
N VAL A 5 12.79 4.87 3.32
CA VAL A 5 13.14 3.47 3.59
C VAL A 5 13.46 3.26 5.08
N SER A 6 14.22 4.17 5.70
CA SER A 6 14.54 4.07 7.12
C SER A 6 13.31 4.20 8.00
N GLU A 7 12.40 5.13 7.69
CA GLU A 7 11.16 5.29 8.45
C GLU A 7 10.21 4.09 8.28
N ILE A 8 10.13 3.50 7.08
CA ILE A 8 9.37 2.25 6.87
C ILE A 8 9.95 1.12 7.73
N LYS A 9 11.27 0.90 7.67
CA LYS A 9 11.93 -0.14 8.48
C LYS A 9 11.74 0.08 9.97
N ARG A 10 11.82 1.33 10.43
CA ARG A 10 11.56 1.71 11.82
C ARG A 10 10.12 1.38 12.24
N ALA A 11 9.14 1.71 11.40
CA ALA A 11 7.73 1.39 11.67
C ALA A 11 7.49 -0.13 11.73
N VAL A 12 8.08 -0.90 10.82
CA VAL A 12 7.99 -2.37 10.85
C VAL A 12 8.64 -2.94 12.10
N ALA A 13 9.84 -2.48 12.46
CA ALA A 13 10.53 -2.94 13.68
C ALA A 13 9.72 -2.64 14.94
N PHE A 14 9.11 -1.46 15.04
CA PHE A 14 8.23 -1.08 16.14
C PHE A 14 6.99 -1.98 16.24
N TYR A 15 6.38 -2.35 15.10
CA TYR A 15 5.25 -3.28 15.10
C TYR A 15 5.68 -4.69 15.56
N GLN A 16 6.82 -5.18 15.07
CA GLN A 16 7.37 -6.50 15.42
C GLN A 16 7.73 -6.63 16.90
N GLU A 17 8.24 -5.55 17.51
CA GLU A 17 8.58 -5.53 18.94
C GLU A 17 7.33 -5.73 19.82
N LYS A 18 6.19 -5.20 19.39
CA LYS A 18 4.91 -5.35 20.09
C LYS A 18 4.21 -6.67 19.80
N ASN A 19 4.37 -7.23 18.60
CA ASN A 19 3.70 -8.44 18.14
C ASN A 19 4.75 -9.51 17.80
N LYS A 20 5.36 -10.11 18.83
CA LYS A 20 6.53 -10.99 18.67
C LYS A 20 6.26 -12.23 17.81
N ASP A 21 5.03 -12.72 17.82
CA ASP A 21 4.61 -13.93 17.11
C ASP A 21 4.01 -13.65 15.72
N GLU A 22 3.86 -12.38 15.33
CA GLU A 22 3.32 -11.98 14.03
C GLU A 22 4.42 -11.37 13.17
N LYS A 23 4.42 -11.65 11.87
CA LYS A 23 5.38 -11.08 10.92
C LYS A 23 4.63 -10.28 9.86
N VAL A 24 5.17 -9.11 9.52
CA VAL A 24 4.68 -8.34 8.36
C VAL A 24 5.11 -9.05 7.08
N GLU A 25 4.15 -9.64 6.36
CA GLU A 25 4.40 -10.35 5.10
C GLU A 25 4.35 -9.42 3.89
N VAL A 26 3.39 -8.50 3.87
CA VAL A 26 3.12 -7.61 2.74
C VAL A 26 2.89 -6.17 3.22
N LEU A 27 3.47 -5.20 2.51
CA LEU A 27 3.17 -3.78 2.65
C LEU A 27 2.31 -3.31 1.47
N LEU A 28 1.18 -2.67 1.77
CA LEU A 28 0.30 -2.08 0.76
C LEU A 28 0.57 -0.58 0.65
N LEU A 29 0.90 -0.11 -0.57
CA LEU A 29 1.10 1.31 -0.84
C LEU A 29 -0.23 1.97 -1.26
N SER A 30 -0.57 3.07 -0.60
CA SER A 30 -1.74 3.90 -0.92
C SER A 30 -1.36 5.37 -1.12
N GLY A 31 -2.27 6.15 -1.71
CA GLY A 31 -2.08 7.58 -2.01
C GLY A 31 -1.52 7.84 -3.40
N GLY A 32 -1.45 9.11 -3.80
CA GLY A 32 -1.00 9.51 -5.15
C GLY A 32 0.46 9.19 -5.42
N THR A 33 1.32 9.32 -4.41
CA THR A 33 2.75 9.00 -4.54
C THR A 33 2.98 7.51 -4.77
N ALA A 34 2.07 6.62 -4.34
CA ALA A 34 2.12 5.16 -4.51
C ALA A 34 2.40 4.71 -5.97
N ARG A 35 2.02 5.55 -6.93
CA ARG A 35 2.09 5.27 -8.38
C ARG A 35 3.36 5.77 -9.06
N LEU A 36 4.31 6.34 -8.30
CA LEU A 36 5.61 6.73 -8.85
C LEU A 36 6.24 5.53 -9.57
N PRO A 37 6.63 5.66 -10.86
CA PRO A 37 7.20 4.56 -11.61
C PRO A 37 8.41 3.93 -10.90
N GLY A 38 8.41 2.61 -10.79
CA GLY A 38 9.48 1.86 -10.13
C GLY A 38 9.46 1.91 -8.59
N MET A 39 8.54 2.65 -7.95
CA MET A 39 8.55 2.79 -6.50
C MET A 39 8.28 1.50 -5.74
N VAL A 40 7.33 0.69 -6.21
CA VAL A 40 7.04 -0.64 -5.62
C VAL A 40 8.29 -1.51 -5.66
N VAL A 41 8.97 -1.57 -6.81
CA VAL A 41 10.17 -2.38 -7.00
C VAL A 41 11.32 -1.89 -6.12
N TYR A 42 11.57 -0.58 -6.11
CA TYR A 42 12.62 0.03 -5.29
C TYR A 42 12.40 -0.24 -3.80
N LEU A 43 11.20 0.00 -3.29
CA LEU A 43 10.91 -0.18 -1.88
C LEU A 43 10.94 -1.67 -1.49
N ALA A 44 10.46 -2.58 -2.35
CA ALA A 44 10.53 -4.02 -2.08
C ALA A 44 11.99 -4.48 -1.95
N GLN A 45 12.88 -4.03 -2.84
CA GLN A 45 14.31 -4.33 -2.77
C GLN A 45 14.97 -3.71 -1.54
N ALA A 46 14.66 -2.45 -1.23
CA ALA A 46 15.29 -1.72 -0.14
C ALA A 46 14.83 -2.18 1.25
N VAL A 47 13.56 -2.56 1.40
CA VAL A 47 12.95 -2.98 2.66
C VAL A 47 13.09 -4.50 2.88
N GLY A 48 13.06 -5.30 1.82
CA GLY A 48 13.14 -6.76 1.91
C GLY A 48 11.82 -7.43 2.32
N ILE A 49 10.70 -6.74 2.13
CA ILE A 49 9.34 -7.22 2.38
C ILE A 49 8.56 -7.08 1.07
N GLU A 50 7.59 -7.96 0.83
CA GLU A 50 6.74 -7.84 -0.35
C GLU A 50 5.98 -6.52 -0.32
N ILE A 51 5.94 -5.81 -1.44
CA ILE A 51 5.22 -4.55 -1.55
C ILE A 51 4.27 -4.63 -2.72
N GLN A 52 3.02 -4.26 -2.48
CA GLN A 52 1.97 -4.24 -3.49
C GLN A 52 1.33 -2.86 -3.54
N LEU A 53 0.79 -2.54 -4.71
CA LEU A 53 -0.02 -1.35 -4.88
C LEU A 53 -1.43 -1.61 -4.34
N GLY A 54 -1.90 -0.75 -3.43
CA GLY A 54 -3.22 -0.89 -2.83
C GLY A 54 -4.33 -0.74 -3.87
N ASN A 55 -5.20 -1.73 -3.97
CA ASN A 55 -6.37 -1.71 -4.84
C ASN A 55 -7.65 -1.70 -3.99
N PRO A 56 -8.31 -0.54 -3.82
CA PRO A 56 -9.52 -0.46 -3.00
C PRO A 56 -10.76 -1.02 -3.69
N TRP A 57 -10.65 -1.38 -4.97
CA TRP A 57 -11.77 -1.89 -5.76
C TRP A 57 -12.02 -3.38 -5.56
N VAL A 58 -11.08 -4.08 -4.91
CA VAL A 58 -11.19 -5.52 -4.64
C VAL A 58 -12.45 -5.81 -3.82
N GLY A 59 -13.26 -6.74 -4.31
CA GLY A 59 -14.52 -7.13 -3.67
C GLY A 59 -15.70 -6.20 -3.92
N LEU A 60 -15.53 -5.08 -4.64
CA LEU A 60 -16.62 -4.17 -5.00
C LEU A 60 -17.21 -4.52 -6.37
N ARG A 61 -18.55 -4.55 -6.45
CA ARG A 61 -19.25 -4.55 -7.73
C ARG A 61 -19.36 -3.12 -8.24
N ARG A 62 -18.81 -2.85 -9.42
CA ARG A 62 -18.83 -1.54 -10.07
C ARG A 62 -19.29 -1.71 -11.51
N ASP A 63 -19.96 -0.70 -12.03
CA ASP A 63 -20.32 -0.59 -13.44
C ASP A 63 -19.05 -0.35 -14.28
N GLU A 64 -18.97 -0.91 -15.49
CA GLU A 64 -17.81 -0.80 -16.38
C GLU A 64 -17.46 0.64 -16.74
N ARG A 65 -18.44 1.57 -16.68
CA ARG A 65 -18.20 3.00 -16.89
C ARG A 65 -17.18 3.59 -15.91
N PHE A 66 -16.94 2.93 -14.76
CA PHE A 66 -15.96 3.34 -13.77
C PHE A 66 -14.57 2.67 -13.91
N ALA A 67 -14.35 1.83 -14.92
CA ALA A 67 -13.06 1.16 -15.16
C ALA A 67 -11.90 2.15 -15.35
N VAL A 68 -12.18 3.38 -15.81
CA VAL A 68 -11.20 4.48 -15.93
C VAL A 68 -10.51 4.79 -14.59
N LEU A 69 -11.14 4.48 -13.45
CA LEU A 69 -10.61 4.73 -12.11
C LEU A 69 -9.68 3.63 -11.60
N ASP A 70 -9.54 2.51 -12.32
CA ASP A 70 -8.73 1.38 -11.85
C ASP A 70 -7.26 1.79 -11.69
N ALA A 71 -6.75 2.60 -12.62
CA ALA A 71 -5.40 3.14 -12.56
C ALA A 71 -5.18 4.08 -11.36
N GLU A 72 -6.24 4.74 -10.88
CA GLU A 72 -6.21 5.71 -9.79
C GLU A 72 -6.50 5.09 -8.41
N GLY A 73 -6.72 3.77 -8.35
CA GLY A 73 -7.13 3.03 -7.15
C GLY A 73 -6.45 3.47 -5.85
N PRO A 74 -5.10 3.51 -5.76
CA PRO A 74 -4.40 3.88 -4.52
C PRO A 74 -4.84 5.21 -3.90
N VAL A 75 -5.25 6.18 -4.73
CA VAL A 75 -5.70 7.51 -4.27
C VAL A 75 -7.07 7.42 -3.58
N PHE A 76 -7.89 6.46 -3.98
CA PHE A 76 -9.26 6.28 -3.49
C PHE A 76 -9.38 5.40 -2.26
N CYS A 77 -8.30 4.81 -1.74
CA CYS A 77 -8.35 3.90 -0.58
C CYS A 77 -9.11 4.48 0.62
N VAL A 78 -8.87 5.75 0.96
CA VAL A 78 -9.54 6.41 2.08
C VAL A 78 -11.02 6.67 1.76
N ALA A 79 -11.33 7.24 0.59
CA ALA A 79 -12.70 7.58 0.19
C ALA A 79 -13.59 6.33 0.11
N VAL A 80 -13.07 5.25 -0.47
CA VAL A 80 -13.77 3.96 -0.55
C VAL A 80 -14.00 3.38 0.86
N GLY A 81 -12.98 3.40 1.73
CA GLY A 81 -13.12 2.93 3.10
C GLY A 81 -14.17 3.70 3.91
N LEU A 82 -14.31 5.01 3.66
CA LEU A 82 -15.36 5.82 4.28
C LEU A 82 -16.75 5.51 3.72
N ALA A 83 -16.88 5.25 2.42
CA ALA A 83 -18.16 4.90 1.79
C ALA A 83 -18.68 3.50 2.16
N LEU A 84 -17.80 2.61 2.63
CA LEU A 84 -18.15 1.28 3.13
C LEU A 84 -18.70 1.26 4.56
N ARG A 85 -18.65 2.39 5.27
CA ARG A 85 -19.18 2.56 6.63
C ARG A 85 -20.57 3.17 6.61
#